data_AF-A0A2E8A572-F1
#
_entry.id   AF-A0A2E8A572-F1
#
_cell.length_a   1.000
_cell.length_b   1.000
_cell.length_c   1.000
_cell.angle_alpha   90.00
_cell.angle_beta   90.00
_cell.angle_gamma   90.00
#
_symmetry.space_group_name_H-M   'P 1'
#
loop_
_entity.id
_entity.type
_entity.pdbx_description
1 polymer ?
#
loop_
_entity_poly.entity_id
_entity_poly.type
_entity_poly.pdbx_seq_one_letter_code
_entity_poly.pdbx_strand_id
1 'polypeptide(L)'
;MNSILATGLLDLGKNMIDRISAPKSLPTDKQVDSFNSELQKVSQPTLSSLRQDLLADPAIKNFLQGNKDNEIFLEKRADGSTKLLSSSGETMIIESSSPVNDKFQNFFDRCIQEQLCLSPHRPNSVLLKS
;
A
#
# COMPACT_ATOMS: atom_id res chain seq x y z
N MET A 1 -15.22 -66.25 -28.95
CA MET A 1 -14.64 -66.09 -30.30
C MET A 1 -14.95 -64.69 -30.78
N ASN A 2 -13.88 -63.92 -31.06
CA ASN A 2 -13.65 -62.79 -31.99
C ASN A 2 -14.86 -61.93 -32.43
N SER A 3 -14.81 -60.59 -32.45
CA SER A 3 -13.68 -59.74 -32.84
C SER A 3 -13.65 -58.38 -32.14
N ILE A 4 -12.43 -57.94 -31.82
CA ILE A 4 -12.03 -56.53 -31.69
C ILE A 4 -11.61 -56.06 -33.10
N LEU A 5 -11.97 -54.83 -33.49
CA LEU A 5 -11.29 -53.88 -34.41
C LEU A 5 -12.35 -52.85 -34.87
N ALA A 6 -12.35 -51.64 -34.29
CA ALA A 6 -11.59 -50.45 -34.69
C ALA A 6 -12.28 -49.64 -35.80
N THR A 7 -12.74 -48.42 -35.47
CA THR A 7 -12.69 -47.20 -36.31
C THR A 7 -13.47 -46.09 -35.62
N GLY A 8 -12.75 -45.13 -35.02
CA GLY A 8 -13.34 -43.94 -34.41
C GLY A 8 -12.28 -42.90 -34.07
N LEU A 9 -11.23 -42.83 -34.88
CA LEU A 9 -10.16 -41.84 -34.78
C LEU A 9 -10.16 -41.02 -36.07
N LEU A 10 -11.23 -40.28 -36.30
CA LEU A 10 -11.29 -39.25 -37.32
C LEU A 10 -12.13 -38.11 -36.76
N ASP A 11 -11.64 -36.89 -36.99
CA ASP A 11 -12.31 -35.61 -36.74
C ASP A 11 -12.10 -34.90 -35.39
N LEU A 12 -10.84 -34.72 -34.99
CA LEU A 12 -10.45 -33.61 -34.10
C LEU A 12 -9.21 -32.85 -34.61
N GLY A 13 -9.08 -32.70 -35.93
CA GLY A 13 -7.85 -32.21 -36.57
C GLY A 13 -7.96 -30.92 -37.38
N LYS A 14 -9.13 -30.30 -37.54
CA LYS A 14 -9.31 -29.22 -38.54
C LYS A 14 -9.82 -27.87 -38.02
N ASN A 15 -9.98 -27.67 -36.72
CA ASN A 15 -10.51 -26.40 -36.19
C ASN A 15 -9.57 -25.61 -35.25
N MET A 16 -8.31 -26.03 -35.08
CA MET A 16 -7.36 -25.30 -34.22
C MET A 16 -6.38 -24.39 -34.97
N ILE A 17 -6.23 -24.53 -36.30
CA ILE A 17 -5.26 -23.73 -37.08
C ILE A 17 -5.92 -22.52 -37.79
N ASP A 18 -7.25 -22.50 -37.91
CA ASP A 18 -7.96 -21.37 -38.54
C ASP A 18 -8.13 -20.13 -37.63
N ARG A 19 -7.69 -20.19 -36.36
CA ARG A 19 -7.72 -19.04 -35.44
C ARG A 19 -6.43 -18.21 -35.40
N ILE A 20 -5.47 -18.47 -36.28
CA ILE A 20 -4.22 -17.70 -36.36
C ILE A 20 -4.23 -16.67 -37.51
N SER A 21 -5.23 -16.73 -38.40
CA SER A 21 -5.35 -15.82 -39.56
C SER A 21 -6.63 -15.01 -39.50
N ALA A 22 -6.75 -14.15 -38.49
CA ALA A 22 -7.57 -12.95 -38.59
C ALA A 22 -6.98 -11.87 -37.66
N PRO A 23 -6.59 -10.69 -38.16
CA PRO A 23 -6.35 -9.55 -37.30
C PRO A 23 -7.71 -9.11 -36.75
N LYS A 24 -8.11 -9.74 -35.64
CA LYS A 24 -9.26 -9.30 -34.87
C LYS A 24 -8.86 -7.97 -34.25
N SER A 25 -9.53 -6.91 -34.68
CA SER A 25 -9.41 -5.57 -34.13
C SER A 25 -9.33 -5.64 -32.61
N LEU A 26 -8.22 -5.14 -32.06
CA LEU A 26 -8.02 -5.10 -30.62
C LEU A 26 -9.17 -4.30 -29.99
N PRO A 27 -9.86 -4.82 -28.98
CA PRO A 27 -10.59 -3.98 -28.06
C PRO A 27 -9.56 -3.15 -27.28
N THR A 28 -9.46 -1.88 -27.65
CA THR A 28 -9.20 -0.69 -26.81
C THR A 28 -8.24 -0.86 -25.63
N ASP A 29 -7.09 -0.17 -25.73
CA ASP A 29 -6.14 0.36 -24.72
C ASP A 29 -6.42 0.20 -23.20
N LYS A 30 -7.68 0.23 -22.77
CA LYS A 30 -8.09 0.32 -21.36
C LYS A 30 -7.65 -0.85 -20.48
N GLN A 31 -7.43 -2.04 -21.03
CA GLN A 31 -7.08 -3.21 -20.22
C GLN A 31 -5.60 -3.21 -19.79
N VAL A 32 -4.70 -2.65 -20.61
CA VAL A 32 -3.27 -2.54 -20.30
C VAL A 32 -3.04 -1.44 -19.26
N ASP A 33 -3.75 -0.32 -19.37
CA ASP A 33 -3.72 0.75 -18.37
C ASP A 33 -4.24 0.28 -17.01
N SER A 34 -5.32 -0.51 -16.99
CA SER A 34 -5.87 -1.05 -15.74
C SER A 34 -4.89 -2.00 -15.04
N PHE A 35 -4.19 -2.87 -15.78
CA PHE A 35 -3.24 -3.81 -15.18
C PHE A 35 -1.97 -3.09 -14.67
N ASN A 36 -1.42 -2.16 -15.44
CA ASN A 36 -0.28 -1.35 -15.01
C ASN A 36 -0.60 -0.51 -13.78
N SER A 37 -1.82 0.04 -13.70
CA SER A 37 -2.28 0.79 -12.53
C SER A 37 -2.36 -0.07 -11.28
N GLU A 38 -2.84 -1.32 -11.39
CA GLU A 38 -2.88 -2.26 -10.27
C GLU A 38 -1.46 -2.74 -9.86
N LEU A 39 -0.56 -2.96 -10.82
CA LEU A 39 0.85 -3.28 -10.54
C LEU A 39 1.57 -2.15 -9.81
N GLN A 40 1.34 -0.89 -10.21
CA GLN A 40 1.90 0.27 -9.52
C GLN A 40 1.41 0.38 -8.07
N LYS A 41 0.16 -0.01 -7.78
CA LYS A 41 -0.35 -0.08 -6.40
C LYS A 41 0.38 -1.13 -5.57
N VAL A 42 0.74 -2.27 -6.15
CA VAL A 42 1.49 -3.34 -5.46
C VAL A 42 2.94 -2.93 -5.16
N SER A 43 3.52 -2.02 -5.96
CA SER A 43 4.88 -1.53 -5.77
C SER A 43 5.01 -0.43 -4.71
N GLN A 44 3.91 0.12 -4.19
CA GLN A 44 3.95 1.17 -3.18
C GLN A 44 4.11 0.56 -1.78
N PRO A 45 4.92 1.19 -0.90
CA PRO A 45 5.10 0.69 0.46
C PRO A 45 3.76 0.72 1.21
N THR A 46 3.42 -0.41 1.82
CA THR A 46 2.20 -0.54 2.63
C THR A 46 2.25 0.37 3.86
N LEU A 47 1.07 0.73 4.40
CA LEU A 47 0.97 1.49 5.64
C LEU A 47 1.71 0.83 6.81
N SER A 48 1.62 -0.50 6.90
CA SER A 48 2.31 -1.30 7.91
C SER A 48 3.83 -1.21 7.80
N SER A 49 4.38 -1.25 6.57
CA SER A 49 5.83 -1.14 6.36
C SER A 49 6.34 0.27 6.67
N LEU A 50 5.59 1.32 6.30
CA LEU A 50 5.93 2.70 6.65
C LEU A 50 5.90 2.92 8.17
N ARG A 51 4.90 2.35 8.85
CA ARG A 51 4.82 2.38 10.31
C ARG A 51 6.02 1.68 10.95
N GLN A 52 6.39 0.49 10.48
CA GLN A 52 7.57 -0.22 10.99
C GLN A 52 8.86 0.57 10.79
N ASP A 53 9.03 1.23 9.65
CA ASP A 53 10.21 2.06 9.38
C ASP A 53 10.29 3.27 10.31
N LEU A 54 9.15 3.88 10.67
CA LEU A 54 9.08 4.90 11.72
C LEU A 54 9.43 4.32 13.09
N LEU A 55 8.92 3.15 13.44
CA LEU A 55 9.19 2.51 14.74
C LEU A 55 10.64 2.01 14.89
N ALA A 56 11.37 1.89 13.78
CA ALA A 56 12.78 1.50 13.78
C ALA A 56 13.71 2.61 14.27
N ASP A 57 13.27 3.87 14.21
CA ASP A 57 14.09 5.00 14.68
C ASP A 57 14.25 4.98 16.21
N PRO A 58 15.49 5.14 16.72
CA PRO A 58 15.75 5.06 18.15
C PRO A 58 15.09 6.19 18.96
N ALA A 59 14.97 7.40 18.40
CA ALA A 59 14.37 8.53 19.12
C ALA A 59 12.86 8.33 19.28
N ILE A 60 12.19 7.90 18.20
CA ILE A 60 10.77 7.53 18.23
C ILE A 60 10.56 6.37 19.20
N LYS A 61 11.38 5.33 19.13
CA LYS A 61 11.26 4.17 20.02
C LYS A 61 11.38 4.57 21.49
N ASN A 62 12.31 5.47 21.84
CA ASN A 62 12.45 5.97 23.21
C ASN A 62 11.23 6.77 23.66
N PHE A 63 10.69 7.65 22.80
CA PHE A 63 9.47 8.39 23.08
C PHE A 63 8.27 7.47 23.34
N LEU A 64 8.13 6.42 22.53
CA LEU A 64 7.06 5.42 22.69
C LEU A 64 7.23 4.58 23.97
N GLN A 65 8.47 4.32 24.40
CA GLN A 65 8.73 3.62 25.67
C GLN A 65 8.36 4.45 26.89
N GLY A 66 8.49 5.79 26.83
CA GLY A 66 7.98 6.69 27.85
C GLY A 66 6.45 6.78 27.88
N ASN A 67 5.79 6.42 26.78
CA ASN A 67 4.35 6.59 26.54
C ASN A 67 3.67 5.25 26.19
N LYS A 68 3.99 4.17 26.91
CA LYS A 68 3.50 2.81 26.61
C LYS A 68 1.99 2.66 26.72
N ASP A 69 1.36 3.37 27.64
CA ASP A 69 -0.10 3.27 27.88
C ASP A 69 -0.88 4.45 27.26
N ASN A 70 -0.21 5.29 26.48
CA ASN A 70 -0.78 6.48 25.87
C ASN A 70 -0.98 6.31 24.36
N GLU A 71 -1.99 7.00 23.85
CA GLU A 71 -2.19 7.16 22.43
C GLU A 71 -1.19 8.17 21.88
N ILE A 72 -0.66 7.90 20.69
CA ILE A 72 0.35 8.74 20.04
C ILE A 72 -0.21 9.24 18.72
N PHE A 73 -0.31 10.56 18.61
CA PHE A 73 -0.79 11.28 17.45
C PHE A 73 0.38 11.91 16.70
N LEU A 74 0.24 12.01 15.39
CA LEU A 74 1.17 12.69 14.50
C LEU A 74 0.48 13.90 13.87
N GLU A 75 1.15 15.04 13.93
CA GLU A 75 0.65 16.31 13.40
C GLU A 75 1.71 16.96 12.51
N LYS A 76 1.30 17.40 11.31
CA LYS A 76 2.13 18.23 10.42
C LYS A 76 2.08 19.68 10.90
N ARG A 77 3.24 20.35 10.96
CA ARG A 77 3.34 21.76 11.31
C ARG A 77 3.55 22.62 10.07
N ALA A 78 3.18 23.89 10.15
CA ALA A 78 3.30 24.83 9.04
C ALA A 78 4.76 25.16 8.66
N ASP A 79 5.69 24.95 9.59
CA ASP A 79 7.14 25.08 9.37
C ASP A 79 7.76 23.86 8.65
N GLY A 80 6.95 22.85 8.30
CA GLY A 80 7.38 21.61 7.64
C GLY A 80 7.93 20.54 8.60
N SER A 81 8.04 20.84 9.89
CA SER A 81 8.38 19.86 10.92
C SER A 81 7.18 18.97 11.26
N THR A 82 7.44 17.86 11.91
CA THR A 82 6.39 16.96 12.40
C THR A 82 6.40 16.93 13.92
N LYS A 83 5.23 16.86 14.54
CA LYS A 83 5.08 16.73 15.98
C LYS A 83 4.44 15.39 16.32
N LEU A 84 5.09 14.64 17.20
CA LEU A 84 4.50 13.53 17.94
C LEU A 84 3.86 14.11 19.19
N LEU A 85 2.61 13.74 19.44
CA LEU A 85 1.86 14.14 20.61
C LEU A 85 1.32 12.90 21.31
N SER A 86 1.65 12.74 22.58
CA SER A 86 1.07 11.72 23.45
C SER A 86 -0.25 12.21 24.06
N SER A 87 -1.18 11.30 24.34
CA SER A 87 -2.39 11.61 25.12
C SER A 87 -2.07 12.07 26.54
N SER A 88 -0.86 11.81 27.06
CA SER A 88 -0.36 12.39 28.32
C SER A 88 -0.05 13.89 28.23
N GLY A 89 0.02 14.46 27.02
CA GLY A 89 0.46 15.83 26.76
C GLY A 89 1.94 15.97 26.44
N GLU A 90 2.74 14.90 26.55
CA GLU A 90 4.14 14.92 26.14
C GLU A 90 4.26 15.07 24.61
N THR A 91 5.23 15.86 24.15
CA THR A 91 5.46 16.11 22.73
C THR A 91 6.91 15.92 22.33
N MET A 92 7.12 15.41 21.12
CA MET A 92 8.42 15.40 20.47
C MET A 92 8.30 16.09 19.11
N ILE A 93 9.21 16.99 18.80
CA ILE A 93 9.28 17.68 17.51
C ILE A 93 10.40 17.05 16.69
N ILE A 94 10.11 16.79 15.43
CA ILE A 94 11.05 16.27 14.45
C ILE A 94 11.24 17.35 13.41
N GLU A 95 12.43 17.94 13.44
CA GLU A 95 12.81 19.03 12.56
C GLU A 95 12.65 18.66 11.09
N SER A 96 12.29 19.64 10.27
CA SER A 96 12.05 19.45 8.84
C SER A 96 13.29 18.96 8.09
N SER A 97 14.50 19.24 8.59
CA SER A 97 15.77 18.78 8.03
C SER A 97 16.11 17.32 8.39
N SER A 98 15.34 16.67 9.26
CA SER A 98 15.59 15.28 9.66
C SER A 98 15.10 14.32 8.59
N PRO A 99 15.88 13.29 8.19
CA PRO A 99 15.42 12.26 7.26
C PRO A 99 14.25 11.44 7.82
N VAL A 100 14.06 11.46 9.15
CA VAL A 100 12.90 10.85 9.80
C VAL A 100 11.61 11.62 9.47
N ASN A 101 11.69 12.93 9.25
CA ASN A 101 10.54 13.76 8.89
C ASN A 101 9.94 13.30 7.55
N ASP A 102 10.76 12.99 6.55
CA ASP A 102 10.28 12.52 5.25
C ASP A 102 9.47 11.22 5.37
N LYS A 103 9.94 10.30 6.21
CA LYS A 103 9.22 9.05 6.52
C LYS A 103 7.86 9.35 7.17
N PHE A 104 7.82 10.34 8.07
CA PHE A 104 6.56 10.77 8.69
C PHE A 104 5.60 11.39 7.70
N GLN A 105 6.09 12.27 6.82
CA GLN A 105 5.27 12.89 5.78
C GLN A 105 4.65 11.81 4.88
N ASN A 106 5.46 10.84 4.44
CA ASN A 106 4.99 9.72 3.63
C ASN A 106 3.93 8.87 4.35
N PHE A 107 4.15 8.55 5.62
CA PHE A 107 3.16 7.81 6.43
C PHE A 107 1.87 8.62 6.60
N PHE A 108 1.98 9.91 6.94
CA PHE A 108 0.85 10.80 7.15
C PHE A 108 0.02 10.93 5.87
N ASP A 109 0.65 11.25 4.75
CA ASP A 109 -0.04 11.45 3.48
C ASP A 109 -0.72 10.15 3.03
N ARG A 110 -0.11 8.99 3.32
CA ARG A 110 -0.73 7.68 3.06
C ARG A 110 -1.95 7.40 3.92
N CYS A 111 -1.90 7.71 5.21
CA CYS A 111 -3.05 7.63 6.12
C CYS A 111 -4.23 8.47 5.59
N ILE A 112 -3.94 9.70 5.14
CA ILE A 112 -4.96 10.59 4.56
C ILE A 112 -5.50 10.03 3.23
N GLN A 113 -4.62 9.55 2.34
CA GLN A 113 -5.02 9.01 1.04
C GLN A 113 -5.92 7.76 1.18
N GLU A 114 -5.57 6.85 2.10
CA GLU A 114 -6.33 5.62 2.33
C GLU A 114 -7.50 5.82 3.30
N GLN A 115 -7.64 7.02 3.92
CA GLN A 115 -8.60 7.30 4.98
C GLN A 115 -8.47 6.32 6.16
N LEU A 116 -7.23 5.93 6.47
CA LEU A 116 -6.88 5.01 7.55
C LEU A 116 -6.08 5.73 8.63
N CYS A 117 -6.15 5.21 9.86
CA CYS A 117 -5.41 5.73 11.01
C CYS A 117 -5.67 7.23 11.30
N LEU A 118 -6.84 7.76 10.92
CA LEU A 118 -7.22 9.13 11.25
C LEU A 118 -7.58 9.21 12.74
N SER A 119 -7.20 10.29 13.40
CA SER A 119 -7.60 10.50 14.78
C SER A 119 -9.10 10.85 14.86
N PRO A 120 -9.89 10.15 15.69
CA PRO A 120 -11.31 10.46 15.87
C PRO A 120 -11.55 11.75 16.68
N HIS A 121 -10.55 12.19 17.45
CA HIS A 121 -10.69 13.29 18.42
C HIS A 121 -9.88 14.53 18.04
N ARG A 122 -8.89 14.42 17.15
CA ARG A 122 -8.00 15.52 16.77
C ARG A 122 -7.99 15.73 15.25
N PRO A 123 -8.55 16.84 14.75
CA PRO A 123 -8.51 17.12 13.32
C PRO A 123 -7.07 17.27 12.84
N ASN A 124 -6.82 16.88 11.58
CA ASN A 124 -5.50 16.96 10.92
C ASN A 124 -4.38 16.20 11.66
N SER A 125 -4.74 15.13 12.36
CA SER A 125 -3.78 14.24 13.00
C SER A 125 -4.05 12.79 12.66
N VAL A 126 -2.98 11.99 12.64
CA VAL A 126 -3.06 10.55 12.40
C VAL A 126 -2.57 9.79 13.63
N LEU A 127 -3.20 8.67 13.92
CA LEU A 127 -2.91 7.82 15.06
C LEU A 127 -1.77 6.86 14.73
N LEU A 128 -0.63 7.03 15.40
CA LEU A 128 0.53 6.15 15.26
C LEU A 128 0.46 4.94 16.19
N LYS A 129 -0.18 5.09 17.36
CA LYS A 129 -0.35 4.05 18.37
C LYS A 129 -1.58 4.39 19.20
N SER A 130 -2.47 3.42 19.39
CA SER A 130 -3.51 3.44 20.43
C SER A 130 -3.04 2.62 21.62
#